data_AF-W5UTK5-F1
#
_entry.id   AF-W5UTK5-F1
#
_cell.length_a   1.000
_cell.length_b   1.000
_cell.length_c   1.000
_cell.angle_alpha   90.00
_cell.angle_beta   90.00
_cell.angle_gamma   90.00
#
_symmetry.space_group_name_H-M   'P 1'
#
loop_
_entity.id
_entity.type
_entity.pdbx_description
1 polymer ?
#
loop_
_entity_poly.entity_id
_entity_poly.type
_entity_poly.pdbx_seq_one_letter_code
_entity_poly.pdbx_strand_id
1 'polypeptide(L)'
;MDYNKLRLLIKNDVSIVDEISAHINLVKKGNNFWALCPFHEDANPSLSVTPNKKIFQCFSCKVGGDVIAFLTKINKWSFNQAVTYLVKKYNLNVDQSLLSINEFNYSEQDQKAIKVFESAARIFATNLFQPKNPIVLDFLKKRNLSQQILKDFDIGYAEPDGLSKLLLRQYDQFVLVNNSLMNKAGFDFFSNRITFAIRNDRGDIVGFSGRSLDGKEPKYLNSAASSLFAKSTILYNFFKARSKIPNTNELIITEGFMDTIAFYRDNIFNVVALMGTSLTKNHLELIQGFKIILVLDGDDAGVLATLKSIQLLIEHKIFPEIVSCPKGYDPDEYFQENGKGSLTKLLSTKIGVFDFVYEHFKNKIKLNSASELSEFVNKMEVFLKFAPHKIQKIIVQKISYELNIPESSFNLKQSRFQYKNINKKTQNYQHQPSNYYNIPPSDDLNEINDIPPSNHKKNPNKSLERLNFLVILELQILLFLIEKPEFILEIKERKYNFLKLENKIIFEQIVKKELDHSQKQEIMESLENKILELIEEEYRKNYKLENRNSYNDFLDWIELAKQHRAQFDITNKINRIMESNDPNEQDELINQIYKKDY
;
A
#
# COMPACT_ATOMS: atom_id res chain seq x y z
N MET A 1 -13.26 4.30 -12.43
CA MET A 1 -13.30 4.03 -13.88
C MET A 1 -14.17 2.81 -14.11
N ASP A 2 -15.10 2.80 -15.07
CA ASP A 2 -15.99 1.65 -15.27
C ASP A 2 -15.39 0.65 -16.27
N TYR A 3 -14.48 -0.19 -15.78
CA TYR A 3 -13.89 -1.30 -16.52
C TYR A 3 -14.95 -2.21 -17.17
N ASN A 4 -16.17 -2.26 -16.62
CA ASN A 4 -17.24 -3.05 -17.20
C ASN A 4 -17.71 -2.49 -18.55
N LYS A 5 -17.73 -1.17 -18.73
CA LYS A 5 -18.14 -0.54 -19.99
C LYS A 5 -17.16 -0.85 -21.12
N LEU A 6 -15.85 -0.77 -20.83
CA LEU A 6 -14.81 -1.09 -21.81
C LEU A 6 -14.78 -2.58 -22.15
N ARG A 7 -14.93 -3.44 -21.13
CA ARG A 7 -15.07 -4.88 -21.32
C ARG A 7 -16.31 -5.24 -22.15
N LEU A 8 -17.43 -4.53 -21.96
CA LEU A 8 -18.64 -4.71 -22.76
C LEU A 8 -18.45 -4.27 -24.21
N LEU A 9 -17.80 -3.12 -24.45
CA LEU A 9 -17.48 -2.64 -25.79
C LEU A 9 -16.63 -3.66 -26.55
N ILE A 10 -15.53 -4.11 -25.93
CA ILE A 10 -14.63 -5.11 -26.52
C ILE A 10 -15.38 -6.41 -26.78
N LYS A 11 -16.18 -6.89 -25.81
CA LYS A 11 -17.02 -8.07 -26.01
C LYS A 11 -17.99 -7.85 -27.17
N ASN A 12 -18.50 -6.64 -27.38
CA ASN A 12 -19.45 -6.34 -28.44
C ASN A 12 -18.81 -6.35 -29.83
N ASP A 13 -17.64 -5.73 -29.96
CA ASP A 13 -17.03 -5.41 -31.25
C ASP A 13 -15.91 -6.38 -31.66
N VAL A 14 -15.38 -7.19 -30.72
CA VAL A 14 -14.36 -8.20 -31.01
C VAL A 14 -14.99 -9.58 -31.19
N SER A 15 -14.65 -10.23 -32.30
CA SER A 15 -14.98 -11.64 -32.54
C SER A 15 -14.09 -12.54 -31.67
N ILE A 16 -14.68 -13.18 -30.67
CA ILE A 16 -13.97 -14.15 -29.82
C ILE A 16 -13.44 -15.35 -30.61
N VAL A 17 -14.12 -15.74 -31.70
CA VAL A 17 -13.70 -16.85 -32.55
C VAL A 17 -12.42 -16.49 -33.28
N ASP A 18 -12.39 -15.32 -33.91
CA ASP A 18 -11.25 -14.88 -34.71
C ASP A 18 -10.01 -14.72 -33.83
N GLU A 19 -10.17 -14.12 -32.66
CA GLU A 19 -9.06 -13.92 -31.74
C GLU A 19 -8.48 -15.24 -31.20
N ILE A 20 -9.35 -16.18 -30.82
CA ILE A 20 -8.90 -17.48 -30.33
C ILE A 20 -8.29 -18.30 -31.47
N SER A 21 -8.85 -18.23 -32.68
CA SER A 21 -8.34 -18.95 -33.86
C SER A 21 -6.93 -18.52 -34.27
N ALA A 22 -6.52 -17.29 -33.91
CA ALA A 22 -5.16 -16.81 -34.12
C ALA A 22 -4.12 -17.51 -33.22
N HIS A 23 -4.55 -18.18 -32.14
CA HIS A 23 -3.67 -18.82 -31.17
C HIS A 23 -3.77 -20.35 -31.20
N ILE A 24 -4.95 -20.89 -31.54
CA ILE A 24 -5.21 -22.34 -31.55
C ILE A 24 -6.16 -22.71 -32.70
N ASN A 25 -6.03 -23.95 -33.19
CA ASN A 25 -6.88 -24.46 -34.27
C ASN A 25 -8.29 -24.78 -33.77
N LEU A 26 -9.26 -23.97 -34.18
CA LEU A 26 -10.68 -24.16 -33.88
C LEU A 26 -11.39 -24.97 -34.97
N VAL A 27 -12.16 -25.99 -34.58
CA VAL A 27 -13.02 -26.78 -35.46
C VAL A 27 -14.48 -26.50 -35.15
N LYS A 28 -15.26 -26.07 -36.15
CA LYS A 28 -16.69 -25.81 -35.98
C LYS A 28 -17.47 -27.11 -35.80
N LYS A 29 -18.27 -27.22 -34.74
CA LYS A 29 -19.22 -28.32 -34.51
C LYS A 29 -20.54 -27.74 -34.01
N GLY A 30 -21.57 -27.80 -34.86
CA GLY A 30 -22.85 -27.15 -34.60
C GLY A 30 -22.69 -25.63 -34.48
N ASN A 31 -23.23 -25.06 -33.39
CA ASN A 31 -23.18 -23.62 -33.12
C ASN A 31 -21.90 -23.16 -32.39
N ASN A 32 -21.02 -24.09 -32.00
CA ASN A 32 -19.81 -23.82 -31.24
C ASN A 32 -18.55 -24.19 -32.04
N PHE A 33 -17.41 -23.73 -31.56
CA PHE A 33 -16.09 -24.13 -32.04
C PHE A 33 -15.36 -24.89 -30.96
N TRP A 34 -14.57 -25.88 -31.34
CA TRP A 34 -13.87 -26.79 -30.43
C TRP A 34 -12.38 -26.86 -30.72
N ALA A 35 -11.55 -26.96 -29.68
CA ALA A 35 -10.11 -27.17 -29.78
C ALA A 35 -9.57 -27.95 -28.58
N LEU A 36 -8.33 -28.42 -28.70
CA LEU A 36 -7.53 -28.80 -27.53
C LEU A 36 -7.31 -27.56 -26.67
N CYS A 37 -7.44 -27.72 -25.37
CA CYS A 37 -7.26 -26.59 -24.45
C CYS A 37 -5.76 -26.28 -24.28
N PRO A 38 -5.30 -25.05 -24.55
CA PRO A 38 -3.88 -24.70 -24.40
C PRO A 38 -3.44 -24.51 -22.93
N PHE A 39 -4.37 -24.60 -21.98
CA PHE A 39 -4.15 -24.31 -20.56
C PHE A 39 -3.92 -25.56 -19.69
N HIS A 40 -3.98 -26.76 -20.28
CA HIS A 40 -3.61 -28.01 -19.65
C HIS A 40 -3.22 -29.03 -20.71
N GLU A 41 -2.57 -30.12 -20.32
CA GLU A 41 -2.33 -31.24 -21.22
C GLU A 41 -3.66 -31.94 -21.52
N ASP A 42 -4.03 -31.96 -22.79
CA ASP A 42 -5.32 -32.43 -23.26
C ASP A 42 -5.15 -33.35 -24.47
N ALA A 43 -5.77 -34.52 -24.42
CA ALA A 43 -5.73 -35.49 -25.52
C ALA A 43 -6.97 -35.40 -26.43
N ASN A 44 -8.05 -34.76 -25.97
CA ASN A 44 -9.32 -34.69 -26.70
C ASN A 44 -9.87 -33.27 -26.66
N PRO A 45 -10.38 -32.69 -27.78
CA PRO A 45 -10.86 -31.30 -27.80
C PRO A 45 -11.87 -30.98 -26.69
N SER A 46 -11.42 -30.30 -25.64
CA SER A 46 -12.24 -29.97 -24.47
C SER A 46 -12.58 -28.48 -24.35
N LEU A 47 -11.91 -27.62 -25.11
CA LEU A 47 -12.16 -26.19 -25.15
C LEU A 47 -13.27 -25.87 -26.16
N SER A 48 -14.39 -25.33 -25.68
CA SER A 48 -15.49 -24.85 -26.51
C SER A 48 -15.53 -23.32 -26.52
N VAL A 49 -15.59 -22.73 -27.71
CA VAL A 49 -15.87 -21.31 -27.94
C VAL A 49 -17.31 -21.17 -28.41
N THR A 50 -18.11 -20.39 -27.68
CA THR A 50 -19.53 -20.15 -28.00
C THR A 50 -19.69 -18.72 -28.53
N PRO A 51 -19.81 -18.52 -29.86
CA PRO A 51 -19.82 -17.18 -30.46
C PRO A 51 -20.97 -16.31 -29.94
N ASN A 52 -22.18 -16.88 -29.86
CA ASN A 52 -23.38 -16.14 -29.41
C ASN A 52 -23.28 -15.67 -27.95
N LYS A 53 -22.61 -16.44 -27.09
CA LYS A 53 -22.38 -16.07 -25.69
C LYS A 53 -21.12 -15.22 -25.50
N LYS A 54 -20.26 -15.18 -26.52
CA LYS A 54 -18.98 -14.47 -26.55
C LYS A 54 -18.07 -14.90 -25.40
N ILE A 55 -18.02 -16.21 -25.17
CA ILE A 55 -17.20 -16.86 -24.14
C ILE A 55 -16.52 -18.09 -24.68
N PHE A 56 -15.41 -18.47 -24.05
CA PHE A 56 -14.81 -19.79 -24.16
C PHE A 56 -14.89 -20.51 -22.81
N GLN A 57 -14.91 -21.84 -22.84
CA GLN A 57 -14.88 -22.67 -21.66
C GLN A 57 -14.25 -24.02 -21.99
N CYS A 58 -13.28 -24.44 -21.18
CA CYS A 58 -12.75 -25.79 -21.18
C CYS A 58 -13.63 -26.67 -20.28
N PHE A 59 -14.18 -27.75 -20.83
CA PHE A 59 -15.01 -28.67 -20.06
C PHE A 59 -14.19 -29.60 -19.15
N SER A 60 -12.91 -29.81 -19.44
CA SER A 60 -11.98 -30.60 -18.62
C SER A 60 -11.44 -29.78 -17.44
N CYS A 61 -10.63 -28.75 -17.71
CA CYS A 61 -9.97 -27.94 -16.65
C CYS A 61 -10.78 -26.74 -16.14
N LYS A 62 -12.01 -26.54 -16.64
CA LYS A 62 -12.96 -25.48 -16.22
C LYS A 62 -12.53 -24.03 -16.48
N VAL A 63 -11.32 -23.79 -16.99
CA VAL A 63 -10.88 -22.46 -17.43
C VAL A 63 -11.85 -21.92 -18.49
N GLY A 64 -12.29 -20.67 -18.32
CA GLY A 64 -13.18 -20.00 -19.24
C GLY A 64 -13.21 -18.49 -19.04
N GLY A 65 -13.93 -17.79 -19.91
CA GLY A 65 -14.08 -16.35 -19.87
C GLY A 65 -14.39 -15.76 -21.23
N ASP A 66 -14.22 -14.44 -21.38
CA ASP A 66 -14.31 -13.74 -22.66
C ASP A 66 -12.94 -13.69 -23.36
N VAL A 67 -12.90 -12.98 -24.50
CA VAL A 67 -11.69 -12.80 -25.30
C VAL A 67 -10.52 -12.19 -24.50
N ILE A 68 -10.81 -11.27 -23.58
CA ILE A 68 -9.79 -10.67 -22.71
C ILE A 68 -9.25 -11.73 -21.73
N ALA A 69 -10.13 -12.51 -21.10
CA ALA A 69 -9.72 -13.59 -20.21
C ALA A 69 -8.88 -14.67 -20.94
N PHE A 70 -9.15 -14.91 -22.23
CA PHE A 70 -8.32 -15.81 -23.04
C PHE A 70 -6.91 -15.24 -23.23
N LEU A 71 -6.81 -13.98 -23.70
CA LEU A 71 -5.53 -13.31 -23.96
C LEU A 71 -4.67 -13.15 -22.71
N THR A 72 -5.28 -12.78 -21.59
CA THR A 72 -4.57 -12.66 -20.30
C THR A 72 -4.00 -13.99 -19.83
N LYS A 73 -4.64 -15.13 -20.16
CA LYS A 73 -4.13 -16.46 -19.82
C LYS A 73 -3.06 -16.93 -20.81
N ILE A 74 -3.35 -16.87 -22.11
CA ILE A 74 -2.47 -17.45 -23.15
C ILE A 74 -1.17 -16.66 -23.31
N ASN A 75 -1.24 -15.33 -23.22
CA ASN A 75 -0.08 -14.45 -23.36
C ASN A 75 0.51 -14.02 -22.01
N LYS A 76 -0.08 -14.45 -20.90
CA LYS A 76 0.24 -13.99 -19.53
C LYS A 76 0.17 -12.47 -19.38
N TRP A 77 -0.71 -11.84 -20.16
CA TRP A 77 -0.91 -10.41 -20.17
C TRP A 77 -1.76 -9.95 -18.98
N SER A 78 -1.52 -8.73 -18.51
CA SER A 78 -2.48 -8.03 -17.64
C SER A 78 -3.77 -7.70 -18.42
N PHE A 79 -4.85 -7.42 -17.69
CA PHE A 79 -6.11 -6.99 -18.29
C PHE A 79 -5.91 -5.81 -19.26
N ASN A 80 -5.14 -4.80 -18.85
CA ASN A 80 -4.87 -3.61 -19.67
C ASN A 80 -4.05 -3.94 -20.92
N GLN A 81 -3.06 -4.83 -20.82
CA GLN A 81 -2.31 -5.27 -22.01
C GLN A 81 -3.21 -5.94 -23.05
N ALA A 82 -4.09 -6.85 -22.60
CA ALA A 82 -5.06 -7.49 -23.49
C ALA A 82 -6.06 -6.50 -24.09
N VAL A 83 -6.56 -5.54 -23.30
CA VAL A 83 -7.45 -4.47 -23.76
C VAL A 83 -6.78 -3.59 -24.79
N THR A 84 -5.57 -3.08 -24.52
CA THR A 84 -4.83 -2.21 -25.42
C THR A 84 -4.52 -2.91 -26.74
N TYR A 85 -4.13 -4.19 -26.68
CA TYR A 85 -3.93 -5.01 -27.87
C TYR A 85 -5.21 -5.12 -28.70
N LEU A 86 -6.34 -5.45 -28.08
CA LEU A 86 -7.61 -5.60 -28.79
C LEU A 86 -8.09 -4.29 -29.40
N VAL A 87 -7.95 -3.18 -28.68
CA VAL A 87 -8.36 -1.87 -29.20
C VAL A 87 -7.49 -1.45 -30.39
N LYS A 88 -6.16 -1.65 -30.33
CA LYS A 88 -5.26 -1.38 -31.46
C LYS A 88 -5.53 -2.31 -32.65
N LYS A 89 -5.68 -3.62 -32.41
CA LYS A 89 -5.87 -4.64 -33.46
C LYS A 89 -7.19 -4.51 -34.20
N TYR A 90 -8.28 -4.26 -33.48
CA TYR A 90 -9.63 -4.14 -34.06
C TYR A 90 -10.02 -2.68 -34.34
N ASN A 91 -9.08 -1.74 -34.16
CA ASN A 91 -9.27 -0.30 -34.37
C ASN A 91 -10.54 0.23 -33.69
N LEU A 92 -10.75 -0.16 -32.42
CA LEU A 92 -11.96 0.18 -31.68
C LEU A 92 -11.95 1.67 -31.34
N ASN A 93 -13.08 2.36 -31.59
CA ASN A 93 -13.23 3.78 -31.29
C ASN A 93 -13.42 3.99 -29.78
N VAL A 94 -12.30 3.97 -29.07
CA VAL A 94 -12.19 4.24 -27.65
C VAL A 94 -11.46 5.57 -27.50
N ASP A 95 -11.96 6.45 -26.63
CA ASP A 95 -11.28 7.69 -26.27
C ASP A 95 -9.82 7.35 -25.91
N GLN A 96 -8.86 7.92 -26.65
CA GLN A 96 -7.45 7.61 -26.47
C GLN A 96 -6.97 7.96 -25.07
N SER A 97 -7.65 8.85 -24.33
CA SER A 97 -7.38 9.09 -22.91
C SER A 97 -7.68 7.87 -22.01
N LEU A 98 -8.57 6.98 -22.45
CA LEU A 98 -8.89 5.69 -21.83
C LEU A 98 -7.87 4.60 -22.20
N LEU A 99 -7.15 4.76 -23.30
CA LEU A 99 -6.05 3.89 -23.76
C LEU A 99 -4.67 4.40 -23.32
N SER A 100 -4.55 5.70 -23.05
CA SER A 100 -3.32 6.39 -22.67
C SER A 100 -3.03 6.28 -21.18
N ILE A 101 -3.76 5.43 -20.47
CA ILE A 101 -3.33 4.92 -19.17
C ILE A 101 -2.52 3.65 -19.45
N ASN A 102 -1.26 3.92 -19.82
CA ASN A 102 -0.12 3.03 -19.85
C ASN A 102 0.04 2.10 -21.06
N GLU A 103 0.75 2.59 -22.08
CA GLU A 103 1.98 1.89 -22.43
C GLU A 103 2.87 1.90 -21.18
N PHE A 104 2.75 0.87 -20.33
CA PHE A 104 3.69 0.66 -19.24
C PHE A 104 5.01 0.16 -19.82
N ASN A 105 5.64 0.97 -20.67
CA ASN A 105 7.03 0.78 -20.98
C ASN A 105 7.77 1.21 -19.72
N TYR A 106 8.26 0.23 -18.97
CA TYR A 106 9.32 0.46 -18.01
C TYR A 106 10.33 1.42 -18.63
N SER A 107 10.73 2.45 -17.88
CA SER A 107 11.84 3.28 -18.32
C SER A 107 13.05 2.39 -18.61
N GLU A 108 14.01 2.86 -19.41
CA GLU A 108 15.23 2.07 -19.66
C GLU A 108 15.93 1.68 -18.34
N GLN A 109 15.86 2.56 -17.34
CA GLN A 109 16.37 2.30 -15.98
C GLN A 109 15.59 1.19 -15.28
N ASP A 110 14.26 1.20 -15.36
CA ASP A 110 13.40 0.16 -14.78
C ASP A 110 13.64 -1.20 -15.47
N GLN A 111 13.80 -1.23 -16.79
CA GLN A 111 14.10 -2.45 -17.53
C GLN A 111 15.46 -3.03 -17.12
N LYS A 112 16.47 -2.17 -16.94
CA LYS A 112 17.78 -2.55 -16.40
C LYS A 112 17.64 -3.09 -14.98
N ALA A 113 16.91 -2.41 -14.11
CA ALA A 113 16.68 -2.84 -12.73
C ALA A 113 16.02 -4.23 -12.65
N ILE A 114 14.98 -4.49 -13.46
CA ILE A 114 14.30 -5.79 -13.52
C ILE A 114 15.28 -6.90 -13.92
N LYS A 115 16.10 -6.69 -14.97
CA LYS A 115 17.13 -7.66 -15.39
C LYS A 115 18.15 -7.95 -14.28
N VAL A 116 18.57 -6.90 -13.55
CA VAL A 116 19.48 -7.06 -12.42
C VAL A 116 18.82 -7.84 -11.29
N PHE A 117 17.55 -7.58 -10.98
CA PHE A 117 16.80 -8.33 -9.98
C PHE A 117 16.65 -9.81 -10.35
N GLU A 118 16.40 -10.13 -11.62
CA GLU A 118 16.36 -11.51 -12.11
C GLU A 118 17.73 -12.22 -12.00
N SER A 119 18.83 -11.51 -12.29
CA SER A 119 20.18 -12.04 -12.04
C SER A 119 20.43 -12.27 -10.56
N ALA A 120 20.05 -11.33 -9.69
CA ALA A 120 20.20 -11.47 -8.25
C ALA A 120 19.40 -12.64 -7.69
N ALA A 121 18.14 -12.80 -8.11
CA ALA A 121 17.29 -13.93 -7.69
C ALA A 121 17.91 -15.29 -8.06
N ARG A 122 18.49 -15.42 -9.26
CA ARG A 122 19.18 -16.64 -9.69
C ARG A 122 20.42 -16.94 -8.85
N ILE A 123 21.21 -15.91 -8.52
CA ILE A 123 22.39 -16.04 -7.64
C ILE A 123 21.94 -16.49 -6.24
N PHE A 124 20.95 -15.81 -5.66
CA PHE A 124 20.44 -16.16 -4.33
C PHE A 124 19.86 -17.57 -4.30
N ALA A 125 19.10 -17.98 -5.32
CA ALA A 125 18.59 -19.35 -5.40
C ALA A 125 19.74 -20.37 -5.46
N THR A 126 20.77 -20.11 -6.27
CA THR A 126 21.95 -20.99 -6.39
C THR A 126 22.65 -21.15 -5.04
N ASN A 127 22.88 -20.05 -4.33
CA ASN A 127 23.47 -20.05 -3.00
C ASN A 127 22.64 -20.85 -1.98
N LEU A 128 21.31 -20.82 -2.10
CA LEU A 128 20.41 -21.55 -1.21
C LEU A 128 20.43 -23.07 -1.47
N PHE A 129 20.64 -23.50 -2.72
CA PHE A 129 20.71 -24.94 -3.06
C PHE A 129 22.05 -25.58 -2.67
N GLN A 130 23.10 -24.79 -2.54
CA GLN A 130 24.42 -25.24 -2.06
C GLN A 130 24.85 -24.42 -0.84
N PRO A 131 24.07 -24.41 0.25
CA PRO A 131 24.33 -23.52 1.37
C PRO A 131 25.57 -23.99 2.11
N LYS A 132 26.62 -23.17 2.11
CA LYS A 132 27.82 -23.42 2.91
C LYS A 132 27.60 -23.15 4.40
N ASN A 133 26.59 -22.36 4.72
CA ASN A 133 26.26 -21.94 6.07
C ASN A 133 25.27 -22.92 6.74
N PRO A 134 25.65 -23.64 7.81
CA PRO A 134 24.76 -24.58 8.50
C PRO A 134 23.47 -23.95 9.03
N ILE A 135 23.49 -22.66 9.40
CA ILE A 135 22.31 -21.94 9.92
C ILE A 135 21.20 -21.88 8.86
N VAL A 136 21.57 -21.80 7.58
CA VAL A 136 20.61 -21.83 6.47
C VAL A 136 19.92 -23.19 6.39
N LEU A 137 20.68 -24.29 6.51
CA LEU A 137 20.14 -25.64 6.50
C LEU A 137 19.18 -25.87 7.68
N ASP A 138 19.57 -25.42 8.87
CA ASP A 138 18.73 -25.51 10.06
C ASP A 138 17.45 -24.69 9.92
N PHE A 139 17.52 -23.49 9.33
CA PHE A 139 16.35 -22.68 9.05
C PHE A 139 15.39 -23.38 8.09
N LEU A 140 15.88 -23.90 6.95
CA LEU A 140 15.08 -24.61 5.96
C LEU A 140 14.42 -25.86 6.54
N LYS A 141 15.17 -26.62 7.35
CA LYS A 141 14.70 -27.83 8.03
C LYS A 141 13.64 -27.49 9.08
N LYS A 142 13.90 -26.53 9.95
CA LYS A 142 12.97 -26.08 11.00
C LYS A 142 11.66 -25.57 10.41
N ARG A 143 11.71 -24.87 9.28
CA ARG A 143 10.52 -24.33 8.58
C ARG A 143 9.91 -25.31 7.58
N ASN A 144 10.47 -26.51 7.42
CA ASN A 144 9.97 -27.55 6.51
C ASN A 144 9.67 -27.03 5.09
N LEU A 145 10.62 -26.27 4.52
CA LEU A 145 10.47 -25.67 3.19
C LEU A 145 10.95 -26.64 2.11
N SER A 146 10.02 -27.15 1.31
CA SER A 146 10.35 -28.04 0.19
C SER A 146 11.02 -27.27 -0.95
N GLN A 147 11.81 -27.97 -1.78
CA GLN A 147 12.40 -27.35 -2.97
C GLN A 147 11.36 -26.72 -3.91
N GLN A 148 10.16 -27.28 -3.96
CA GLN A 148 9.06 -26.73 -4.74
C GLN A 148 8.62 -25.37 -4.18
N ILE A 149 8.48 -25.24 -2.86
CA ILE A 149 8.17 -23.96 -2.21
C ILE A 149 9.29 -22.94 -2.43
N LEU A 150 10.56 -23.35 -2.32
CA LEU A 150 11.69 -22.45 -2.57
C LEU A 150 11.64 -21.86 -3.98
N LYS A 151 11.33 -22.69 -4.99
CA LYS A 151 11.13 -22.25 -6.38
C LYS A 151 9.86 -21.40 -6.54
N ASP A 152 8.75 -21.86 -6.00
CA ASP A 152 7.43 -21.21 -6.12
C ASP A 152 7.35 -19.86 -5.41
N PHE A 153 8.26 -19.55 -4.50
CA PHE A 153 8.32 -18.25 -3.81
C PHE A 153 9.60 -17.47 -4.10
N ASP A 154 10.42 -17.92 -5.05
CA ASP A 154 11.68 -17.29 -5.44
C ASP A 154 12.57 -17.02 -4.20
N ILE A 155 12.65 -18.01 -3.31
CA ILE A 155 13.42 -17.95 -2.08
C ILE A 155 14.88 -18.26 -2.38
N GLY A 156 15.78 -17.46 -1.82
CA GLY A 156 17.21 -17.61 -1.99
C GLY A 156 18.00 -17.30 -0.71
N TYR A 157 19.32 -17.33 -0.81
CA TYR A 157 20.24 -16.96 0.25
C TYR A 157 21.25 -15.92 -0.25
N ALA A 158 21.27 -14.77 0.42
CA ALA A 158 22.28 -13.75 0.21
C ALA A 158 23.52 -14.09 1.05
N GLU A 159 24.46 -14.81 0.45
CA GLU A 159 25.78 -15.04 1.03
C GLU A 159 26.50 -13.69 1.27
N PRO A 160 27.29 -13.57 2.35
CA PRO A 160 28.15 -12.41 2.54
C PRO A 160 29.14 -12.21 1.40
N ASP A 161 29.31 -10.96 0.95
CA ASP A 161 30.30 -10.51 -0.02
C ASP A 161 30.35 -11.30 -1.34
N GLY A 162 29.19 -11.81 -1.78
CA GLY A 162 29.07 -12.68 -2.96
C GLY A 162 28.32 -12.03 -4.14
N LEU A 163 27.30 -11.23 -3.87
CA LEU A 163 26.38 -10.73 -4.89
C LEU A 163 27.02 -9.62 -5.73
N SER A 164 27.47 -8.54 -5.10
CA SER A 164 28.06 -7.37 -5.76
C SER A 164 29.25 -7.76 -6.64
N LYS A 165 30.15 -8.63 -6.16
CA LYS A 165 31.31 -9.12 -6.93
C LYS A 165 30.93 -9.80 -8.24
N LEU A 166 29.80 -10.51 -8.28
CA LEU A 166 29.29 -11.17 -9.48
C LEU A 166 28.57 -10.19 -10.40
N LEU A 167 27.70 -9.34 -9.84
CA LEU A 167 26.88 -8.41 -10.62
C LEU A 167 27.67 -7.24 -11.21
N LEU A 168 28.72 -6.75 -10.54
CA LEU A 168 29.58 -5.67 -11.04
C LEU A 168 30.33 -6.03 -12.34
N ARG A 169 30.38 -7.33 -12.71
CA ARG A 169 30.94 -7.78 -14.00
C ARG A 169 30.01 -7.51 -15.18
N GLN A 170 28.73 -7.29 -14.92
CA GLN A 170 27.67 -7.17 -15.94
C GLN A 170 26.89 -5.86 -15.83
N TYR A 171 26.94 -5.19 -14.67
CA TYR A 171 26.11 -4.04 -14.35
C TYR A 171 26.90 -2.97 -13.60
N ASP A 172 26.56 -1.71 -13.85
CA ASP A 172 27.18 -0.58 -13.17
C ASP A 172 26.84 -0.55 -11.68
N GLN A 173 27.79 -0.14 -10.86
CA GLN A 173 27.63 0.01 -9.41
C GLN A 173 26.41 0.88 -9.05
N PHE A 174 26.17 1.94 -9.83
CA PHE A 174 25.02 2.84 -9.63
C PHE A 174 23.68 2.09 -9.67
N VAL A 175 23.52 1.12 -10.58
CA VAL A 175 22.30 0.32 -10.69
C VAL A 175 22.12 -0.57 -9.47
N LEU A 176 23.20 -1.17 -8.95
CA LEU A 176 23.14 -2.03 -7.76
C LEU A 176 22.81 -1.24 -6.49
N VAL A 177 23.39 -0.04 -6.35
CA VAL A 177 23.15 0.83 -5.20
C VAL A 177 21.72 1.35 -5.18
N ASN A 178 21.23 1.87 -6.30
CA ASN A 178 19.87 2.43 -6.38
C ASN A 178 18.76 1.39 -6.20
N ASN A 179 19.06 0.12 -6.43
CA ASN A 179 18.10 -0.97 -6.32
C ASN A 179 18.28 -1.82 -5.05
N SER A 180 19.03 -1.31 -4.06
CA SER A 180 19.22 -1.99 -2.76
C SER A 180 19.83 -3.39 -2.88
N LEU A 181 20.73 -3.61 -3.84
CA LEU A 181 21.52 -4.84 -3.94
C LEU A 181 22.94 -4.64 -3.38
N MET A 182 23.39 -3.39 -3.34
CA MET A 182 24.67 -2.94 -2.79
C MET A 182 24.43 -1.68 -1.97
N ASN A 183 25.14 -1.49 -0.87
CA ASN A 183 25.11 -0.24 -0.11
C ASN A 183 26.12 0.77 -0.69
N LYS A 184 26.07 2.03 -0.22
CA LYS A 184 26.97 3.11 -0.71
C LYS A 184 28.45 2.83 -0.44
N ALA A 185 28.76 2.06 0.59
CA ALA A 185 30.14 1.65 0.92
C ALA A 185 30.62 0.46 0.06
N GLY A 186 29.75 -0.08 -0.79
CA GLY A 186 30.06 -1.14 -1.74
C GLY A 186 29.92 -2.57 -1.24
N PHE A 187 29.26 -2.76 -0.10
CA PHE A 187 28.95 -4.10 0.43
C PHE A 187 27.55 -4.56 0.02
N ASP A 188 27.33 -5.87 0.02
CA ASP A 188 26.03 -6.48 -0.27
C ASP A 188 24.96 -6.02 0.72
N PHE A 189 23.83 -5.53 0.20
CA PHE A 189 22.77 -4.95 1.02
C PHE A 189 22.05 -6.01 1.88
N PHE A 190 21.78 -7.19 1.32
CA PHE A 190 21.07 -8.29 1.99
C PHE A 190 22.01 -9.30 2.67
N SER A 191 23.27 -8.93 2.94
CA SER A 191 24.29 -9.85 3.46
C SER A 191 23.80 -10.72 4.65
N ASN A 192 24.05 -12.03 4.55
CA ASN A 192 23.67 -13.08 5.50
C ASN A 192 22.16 -13.23 5.76
N ARG A 193 21.32 -13.16 4.71
CA ARG A 193 19.85 -13.24 4.84
C ARG A 193 19.21 -14.25 3.90
N ILE A 194 18.12 -14.88 4.35
CA ILE A 194 17.18 -15.59 3.46
C ILE A 194 16.40 -14.54 2.69
N THR A 195 16.46 -14.58 1.36
CA THR A 195 15.82 -13.58 0.49
C THR A 195 14.50 -14.12 -0.04
N PHE A 196 13.48 -13.26 -0.05
CA PHE A 196 12.21 -13.46 -0.70
C PHE A 196 12.13 -12.45 -1.85
N ALA A 197 12.08 -12.92 -3.11
CA ALA A 197 11.88 -12.01 -4.23
C ALA A 197 10.45 -11.46 -4.23
N ILE A 198 10.31 -10.16 -4.44
CA ILE A 198 9.02 -9.48 -4.47
C ILE A 198 8.64 -9.25 -5.94
N ARG A 199 7.51 -9.82 -6.34
CA ARG A 199 6.96 -9.63 -7.69
C ARG A 199 5.81 -8.62 -7.67
N ASN A 200 5.75 -7.79 -8.71
CA ASN A 200 4.58 -6.94 -8.94
C ASN A 200 3.41 -7.76 -9.52
N ASP A 201 2.30 -7.09 -9.84
CA ASP A 201 1.12 -7.69 -10.44
C ASP A 201 1.33 -8.19 -11.89
N ARG A 202 2.47 -7.94 -12.52
CA ARG A 202 2.84 -8.48 -13.83
C ARG A 202 3.72 -9.72 -13.74
N GLY A 203 4.24 -9.97 -12.54
CA GLY A 203 5.16 -11.06 -12.27
C GLY A 203 6.62 -10.66 -12.40
N ASP A 204 6.95 -9.40 -12.67
CA ASP A 204 8.35 -8.95 -12.69
C ASP A 204 8.89 -8.83 -11.26
N ILE A 205 10.14 -9.23 -11.04
CA ILE A 205 10.81 -9.02 -9.74
C ILE A 205 11.16 -7.54 -9.63
N VAL A 206 10.64 -6.88 -8.60
CA VAL A 206 10.80 -5.44 -8.38
C VAL A 206 11.60 -5.09 -7.13
N GLY A 207 11.98 -6.09 -6.35
CA GLY A 207 12.78 -5.93 -5.14
C GLY A 207 12.86 -7.23 -4.35
N PHE A 208 13.42 -7.15 -3.14
CA PHE A 208 13.60 -8.28 -2.24
C PHE A 208 13.25 -7.91 -0.80
N SER A 209 12.94 -8.93 -0.01
CA SER A 209 12.99 -8.88 1.44
C SER A 209 14.00 -9.92 1.96
N GLY A 210 14.94 -9.50 2.81
CA GLY A 210 15.94 -10.35 3.44
C GLY A 210 15.62 -10.59 4.91
N ARG A 211 15.35 -11.84 5.29
CA ARG A 211 15.18 -12.26 6.68
C ARG A 211 16.53 -12.59 7.31
N SER A 212 16.78 -11.98 8.48
CA SER A 212 17.94 -12.28 9.31
C SER A 212 17.91 -13.71 9.85
N LEU A 213 19.07 -14.36 9.85
CA LEU A 213 19.28 -15.72 10.38
C LEU A 213 19.91 -15.73 11.77
N ASP A 214 20.61 -14.67 12.14
CA ASP A 214 21.44 -14.54 13.34
C ASP A 214 20.87 -13.53 14.35
N GLY A 215 19.61 -13.10 14.16
CA GLY A 215 18.96 -12.13 15.03
C GLY A 215 19.39 -10.68 14.79
N LYS A 216 20.20 -10.41 13.76
CA LYS A 216 20.54 -9.04 13.37
C LYS A 216 19.30 -8.23 12.97
N GLU A 217 19.09 -7.10 13.63
CA GLU A 217 18.01 -6.16 13.28
C GLU A 217 18.32 -5.38 11.98
N PRO A 218 17.28 -5.07 11.16
CA PRO A 218 15.90 -5.52 11.32
C PRO A 218 15.74 -7.01 11.01
N LYS A 219 14.82 -7.71 11.69
CA LYS A 219 14.46 -9.12 11.38
C LYS A 219 14.15 -9.33 9.89
N TYR A 220 13.41 -8.42 9.26
CA TYR A 220 13.21 -8.36 7.81
C TYR A 220 13.70 -7.01 7.25
N LEU A 221 14.65 -7.07 6.32
CA LEU A 221 15.18 -5.92 5.59
C LEU A 221 14.55 -5.90 4.20
N ASN A 222 13.85 -4.84 3.83
CA ASN A 222 13.27 -4.73 2.48
C ASN A 222 14.14 -3.85 1.59
N SER A 223 14.07 -4.04 0.27
CA SER A 223 14.54 -3.05 -0.69
C SER A 223 13.96 -1.67 -0.37
N ALA A 224 14.74 -0.62 -0.59
CA ALA A 224 14.24 0.75 -0.51
C ALA A 224 13.14 1.00 -1.55
N ALA A 225 12.28 1.98 -1.27
CA ALA A 225 11.25 2.38 -2.23
C ALA A 225 11.87 2.89 -3.54
N SER A 226 11.28 2.52 -4.66
CA SER A 226 11.72 2.89 -6.01
C SER A 226 10.53 3.09 -6.94
N SER A 227 10.78 3.46 -8.20
CA SER A 227 9.77 3.46 -9.27
C SER A 227 9.09 2.10 -9.46
N LEU A 228 9.80 1.01 -9.17
CA LEU A 228 9.34 -0.36 -9.32
C LEU A 228 8.72 -0.94 -8.05
N PHE A 229 9.19 -0.51 -6.88
CA PHE A 229 8.81 -1.08 -5.60
C PHE A 229 8.27 -0.02 -4.63
N ALA A 230 6.99 -0.12 -4.33
CA ALA A 230 6.38 0.57 -3.20
C ALA A 230 5.56 -0.44 -2.40
N LYS A 231 5.87 -0.61 -1.11
CA LYS A 231 5.12 -1.52 -0.22
C LYS A 231 3.62 -1.23 -0.21
N SER A 232 3.24 0.04 -0.38
CA SER A 232 1.85 0.48 -0.38
C SER A 232 1.07 0.06 -1.63
N THR A 233 1.71 -0.47 -2.68
CA THR A 233 1.06 -0.86 -3.93
C THR A 233 1.19 -2.35 -4.24
N ILE A 234 1.86 -3.12 -3.38
CA ILE A 234 2.19 -4.53 -3.65
C ILE A 234 1.66 -5.40 -2.52
N LEU A 235 0.95 -6.45 -2.92
CA LEU A 235 0.63 -7.59 -2.07
C LEU A 235 1.53 -8.76 -2.46
N TYR A 236 2.34 -9.27 -1.52
CA TYR A 236 3.23 -10.39 -1.78
C TYR A 236 2.43 -11.59 -2.31
N ASN A 237 3.01 -12.33 -3.25
CA ASN A 237 2.39 -13.49 -3.90
C ASN A 237 1.15 -13.20 -4.78
N PHE A 238 0.71 -11.95 -4.93
CA PHE A 238 -0.52 -11.62 -5.69
C PHE A 238 -0.53 -12.15 -7.13
N PHE A 239 0.59 -12.00 -7.86
CA PHE A 239 0.71 -12.50 -9.23
C PHE A 239 0.44 -14.01 -9.37
N LYS A 240 0.92 -14.81 -8.41
CA LYS A 240 0.73 -16.27 -8.41
C LYS A 240 -0.65 -16.60 -7.86
N ALA A 241 -1.02 -16.01 -6.73
CA ALA A 241 -2.30 -16.23 -6.05
C ALA A 241 -3.49 -16.02 -6.98
N ARG A 242 -3.52 -14.91 -7.73
CA ARG A 242 -4.65 -14.58 -8.64
C ARG A 242 -4.92 -15.64 -9.71
N SER A 243 -3.88 -16.39 -10.13
CA SER A 243 -4.02 -17.45 -11.13
C SER A 243 -4.58 -18.75 -10.55
N LYS A 244 -4.54 -18.87 -9.22
CA LYS A 244 -4.99 -20.04 -8.43
C LYS A 244 -6.29 -19.78 -7.68
N ILE A 245 -6.93 -18.63 -7.91
CA ILE A 245 -8.20 -18.30 -7.26
C ILE A 245 -9.28 -19.29 -7.73
N PRO A 246 -9.91 -20.02 -6.80
CA PRO A 246 -10.99 -20.94 -7.12
C PRO A 246 -12.26 -20.18 -7.54
N ASN A 247 -13.30 -20.92 -7.99
CA ASN A 247 -14.58 -20.34 -8.39
C ASN A 247 -15.26 -19.50 -7.29
N THR A 248 -14.88 -19.67 -6.02
CA THR A 248 -15.38 -18.86 -4.90
C THR A 248 -14.90 -17.41 -4.95
N ASN A 249 -13.90 -17.11 -5.79
CA ASN A 249 -13.31 -15.78 -5.95
C ASN A 249 -12.77 -15.17 -4.65
N GLU A 250 -12.36 -16.03 -3.71
CA GLU A 250 -11.84 -15.66 -2.40
C GLU A 250 -10.34 -15.33 -2.48
N LEU A 251 -9.93 -14.26 -1.78
CA LEU A 251 -8.53 -13.85 -1.62
C LEU A 251 -8.25 -13.67 -0.12
N ILE A 252 -7.27 -14.44 0.38
CA ILE A 252 -6.86 -14.40 1.78
C ILE A 252 -5.69 -13.43 1.92
N ILE A 253 -5.79 -12.49 2.86
CA ILE A 253 -4.74 -11.51 3.16
C ILE A 253 -4.16 -11.81 4.54
N THR A 254 -2.85 -12.05 4.59
CA THR A 254 -2.04 -12.26 5.80
C THR A 254 -1.06 -11.11 6.03
N GLU A 255 -0.30 -11.16 7.13
CA GLU A 255 0.65 -10.11 7.48
C GLU A 255 2.00 -10.29 6.77
N GLY A 256 2.58 -11.48 6.86
CA GLY A 256 3.95 -11.77 6.47
C GLY A 256 4.12 -12.84 5.39
N PHE A 257 5.36 -12.93 4.89
CA PHE A 257 5.78 -13.90 3.87
C PHE A 257 5.56 -15.34 4.32
N MET A 258 5.92 -15.64 5.58
CA MET A 258 5.85 -17.00 6.12
C MET A 258 4.42 -17.47 6.32
N ASP A 259 3.50 -16.58 6.65
CA ASP A 259 2.07 -16.89 6.78
C ASP A 259 1.50 -17.33 5.43
N THR A 260 1.80 -16.56 4.38
CA THR A 260 1.42 -16.93 3.00
C THR A 260 1.98 -18.30 2.62
N ILE A 261 3.24 -18.58 2.96
CA ILE A 261 3.87 -19.87 2.70
C ILE A 261 3.24 -20.98 3.57
N ALA A 262 2.80 -20.68 4.79
CA ALA A 262 2.11 -21.63 5.66
C ALA A 262 0.80 -22.10 5.04
N PHE A 263 0.00 -21.19 4.51
CA PHE A 263 -1.19 -21.53 3.72
C PHE A 263 -0.84 -22.37 2.48
N TYR A 264 0.24 -22.04 1.79
CA TYR A 264 0.70 -22.84 0.63
C TYR A 264 1.06 -24.27 1.02
N ARG A 265 1.75 -24.47 2.17
CA ARG A 265 2.03 -25.81 2.72
C ARG A 265 0.74 -26.57 3.07
N ASP A 266 -0.34 -25.85 3.38
CA ASP A 266 -1.66 -26.43 3.59
C ASP A 266 -2.50 -26.59 2.30
N ASN A 267 -1.89 -26.40 1.12
CA ASN A 267 -2.54 -26.47 -0.20
C ASN A 267 -3.60 -25.38 -0.44
N ILE A 268 -3.43 -24.23 0.20
CA ILE A 268 -4.25 -23.04 0.02
C ILE A 268 -3.41 -22.01 -0.73
N PHE A 269 -3.78 -21.72 -1.96
CA PHE A 269 -2.92 -21.02 -2.92
C PHE A 269 -3.35 -19.58 -3.22
N ASN A 270 -4.56 -19.19 -2.83
CA ASN A 270 -5.16 -17.88 -3.02
C ASN A 270 -4.84 -16.91 -1.87
N VAL A 271 -3.57 -16.87 -1.45
CA VAL A 271 -3.10 -16.12 -0.27
C VAL A 271 -2.04 -15.11 -0.64
N VAL A 272 -2.15 -13.91 -0.06
CA VAL A 272 -1.23 -12.78 -0.25
C VAL A 272 -0.87 -12.14 1.09
N ALA A 273 0.25 -11.39 1.15
CA ALA A 273 0.66 -10.71 2.37
C ALA A 273 0.93 -9.22 2.19
N LEU A 274 0.74 -8.47 3.27
CA LEU A 274 1.00 -7.02 3.37
C LEU A 274 2.49 -6.66 3.51
N MET A 275 3.35 -7.60 3.93
CA MET A 275 4.80 -7.39 4.09
C MET A 275 5.17 -6.34 5.15
N GLY A 276 4.48 -6.36 6.30
CA GLY A 276 4.73 -5.42 7.40
C GLY A 276 4.34 -3.98 7.08
N THR A 277 3.27 -3.79 6.29
CA THR A 277 2.63 -2.49 6.06
C THR A 277 1.13 -2.59 6.34
N SER A 278 0.46 -1.48 6.63
CA SER A 278 -0.99 -1.49 6.71
C SER A 278 -1.61 -1.62 5.32
N LEU A 279 -2.80 -2.20 5.23
CA LEU A 279 -3.59 -2.16 4.00
C LEU A 279 -3.81 -0.71 3.57
N THR A 280 -3.58 -0.38 2.30
CA THR A 280 -3.65 0.99 1.77
C THR A 280 -4.73 1.11 0.70
N LYS A 281 -5.07 2.35 0.34
CA LYS A 281 -5.99 2.64 -0.78
C LYS A 281 -5.50 2.08 -2.11
N ASN A 282 -4.19 2.05 -2.35
CA ASN A 282 -3.65 1.53 -3.61
C ASN A 282 -3.79 0.00 -3.70
N HIS A 283 -3.75 -0.71 -2.56
CA HIS A 283 -4.06 -2.16 -2.53
C HIS A 283 -5.50 -2.47 -2.95
N LEU A 284 -6.44 -1.52 -2.77
CA LEU A 284 -7.83 -1.71 -3.14
C LEU A 284 -7.99 -1.98 -4.63
N GLU A 285 -7.14 -1.40 -5.49
CA GLU A 285 -7.16 -1.64 -6.94
C GLU A 285 -6.81 -3.09 -7.27
N LEU A 286 -5.89 -3.71 -6.52
CA LEU A 286 -5.50 -5.11 -6.71
C LEU A 286 -6.58 -6.07 -6.25
N ILE A 287 -7.22 -5.76 -5.12
CA ILE A 287 -8.16 -6.69 -4.47
C ILE A 287 -9.62 -6.47 -4.91
N GLN A 288 -9.89 -5.45 -5.72
CA GLN A 288 -11.24 -5.12 -6.17
C GLN A 288 -11.87 -6.31 -6.92
N GLY A 289 -13.08 -6.66 -6.48
CA GLY A 289 -13.86 -7.75 -7.08
C GLY A 289 -13.63 -9.11 -6.44
N PHE A 290 -12.62 -9.28 -5.59
CA PHE A 290 -12.44 -10.50 -4.80
C PHE A 290 -13.27 -10.47 -3.52
N LYS A 291 -13.67 -11.67 -3.06
CA LYS A 291 -14.20 -11.86 -1.71
C LYS A 291 -13.03 -11.92 -0.74
N ILE A 292 -12.90 -10.91 0.11
CA ILE A 292 -11.72 -10.75 0.98
C ILE A 292 -11.90 -11.53 2.27
N ILE A 293 -10.86 -12.28 2.65
CA ILE A 293 -10.72 -12.93 3.95
C ILE A 293 -9.48 -12.35 4.62
N LEU A 294 -9.61 -11.79 5.82
CA LEU A 294 -8.48 -11.33 6.61
C LEU A 294 -8.07 -12.41 7.62
N VAL A 295 -6.78 -12.77 7.61
CA VAL A 295 -6.15 -13.68 8.58
C VAL A 295 -4.84 -13.03 9.03
N LEU A 296 -4.92 -12.10 9.98
CA LEU A 296 -3.75 -11.43 10.56
C LEU A 296 -3.39 -12.06 11.91
N ASP A 297 -2.27 -11.61 12.48
CA ASP A 297 -1.72 -12.17 13.72
C ASP A 297 -2.72 -12.06 14.88
N GLY A 298 -2.74 -13.09 15.73
CA GLY A 298 -3.66 -13.19 16.87
C GLY A 298 -3.23 -12.40 18.11
N ASP A 299 -2.20 -11.56 18.00
CA ASP A 299 -1.77 -10.65 19.07
C ASP A 299 -2.53 -9.31 19.02
N ASP A 300 -2.29 -8.44 20.00
CA ASP A 300 -3.02 -7.17 20.08
C ASP A 300 -2.70 -6.24 18.89
N ALA A 301 -1.48 -6.30 18.35
CA ALA A 301 -1.08 -5.50 17.19
C ALA A 301 -1.79 -5.98 15.91
N GLY A 302 -1.84 -7.29 15.66
CA GLY A 302 -2.53 -7.91 14.53
C GLY A 302 -4.05 -7.71 14.59
N VAL A 303 -4.65 -7.74 15.78
CA VAL A 303 -6.07 -7.41 15.97
C VAL A 303 -6.35 -5.93 15.65
N LEU A 304 -5.48 -5.00 16.09
CA LEU A 304 -5.59 -3.59 15.71
C LEU A 304 -5.39 -3.37 14.21
N ALA A 305 -4.45 -4.08 13.59
CA ALA A 305 -4.25 -4.06 12.14
C ALA A 305 -5.47 -4.58 11.38
N THR A 306 -6.16 -5.59 11.94
CA THR A 306 -7.41 -6.13 11.40
C THR A 306 -8.50 -5.07 11.44
N LEU A 307 -8.71 -4.38 12.56
CA LEU A 307 -9.71 -3.31 12.68
C LEU A 307 -9.43 -2.13 11.73
N LYS A 308 -8.17 -1.72 11.60
CA LYS A 308 -7.76 -0.67 10.63
C LYS A 308 -8.05 -1.10 9.19
N SER A 309 -7.74 -2.35 8.85
CA SER A 309 -8.02 -2.92 7.52
C SER A 309 -9.51 -2.99 7.24
N ILE A 310 -10.31 -3.44 8.22
CA ILE A 310 -11.77 -3.45 8.16
C ILE A 310 -12.30 -2.05 7.86
N GLN A 311 -11.87 -1.03 8.60
CA GLN A 311 -12.36 0.33 8.41
C GLN A 311 -12.12 0.82 6.98
N LEU A 312 -10.90 0.65 6.46
CA LEU A 312 -10.57 1.02 5.08
C LEU A 312 -11.43 0.28 4.05
N LEU A 313 -11.64 -1.01 4.25
CA LEU A 313 -12.39 -1.86 3.32
C LEU A 313 -13.88 -1.48 3.28
N ILE A 314 -14.53 -1.34 4.44
CA ILE A 314 -15.96 -1.02 4.50
C ILE A 314 -16.25 0.39 4.00
N GLU A 315 -15.33 1.34 4.21
CA GLU A 315 -15.37 2.69 3.61
C GLU A 315 -15.48 2.63 2.08
N HIS A 316 -14.88 1.61 1.46
CA HIS A 316 -14.89 1.38 0.02
C HIS A 316 -15.87 0.27 -0.40
N LYS A 317 -16.84 -0.06 0.47
CA LYS A 317 -17.89 -1.08 0.24
C LYS A 317 -17.36 -2.48 -0.03
N ILE A 318 -16.19 -2.80 0.52
CA ILE A 318 -15.64 -4.16 0.56
C ILE A 318 -15.90 -4.68 1.97
N PHE A 319 -16.67 -5.76 2.08
CA PHE A 319 -17.05 -6.34 3.37
C PHE A 319 -16.31 -7.67 3.55
N PRO A 320 -15.18 -7.68 4.28
CA PRO A 320 -14.38 -8.89 4.44
C PRO A 320 -15.07 -9.92 5.36
N GLU A 321 -14.66 -11.17 5.23
CA GLU A 321 -14.80 -12.17 6.30
C GLU A 321 -13.52 -12.17 7.15
N ILE A 322 -13.64 -12.42 8.44
CA ILE A 322 -12.52 -12.37 9.38
C ILE A 322 -12.30 -13.76 9.96
N VAL A 323 -11.05 -14.19 10.00
CA VAL A 323 -10.60 -15.41 10.68
C VAL A 323 -9.56 -14.99 11.70
N SER A 324 -9.90 -15.14 12.98
CA SER A 324 -9.00 -14.82 14.08
C SER A 324 -8.04 -15.99 14.32
N CYS A 325 -6.73 -15.72 14.28
CA CYS A 325 -5.77 -16.67 14.85
C CYS A 325 -5.95 -16.77 16.38
N PRO A 326 -5.66 -17.93 16.99
CA PRO A 326 -5.59 -18.04 18.45
C PRO A 326 -4.63 -17.01 19.04
N LYS A 327 -4.89 -16.60 20.28
CA LYS A 327 -4.09 -15.56 20.95
C LYS A 327 -2.61 -15.92 20.95
N GLY A 328 -1.78 -15.00 20.44
CA GLY A 328 -0.32 -15.16 20.39
C GLY A 328 0.20 -16.06 19.27
N TYR A 329 -0.64 -16.50 18.32
CA TYR A 329 -0.22 -17.22 17.12
C TYR A 329 -0.35 -16.35 15.88
N ASP A 330 0.67 -16.40 15.02
CA ASP A 330 0.53 -16.10 13.59
C ASP A 330 0.09 -17.37 12.80
N PRO A 331 -0.32 -17.26 11.53
CA PRO A 331 -0.68 -18.43 10.73
C PRO A 331 0.45 -19.44 10.52
N ASP A 332 1.72 -19.02 10.49
CA ASP A 332 2.87 -19.91 10.34
C ASP A 332 3.15 -20.72 11.61
N GLU A 333 3.08 -20.09 12.78
CA GLU A 333 3.20 -20.70 14.10
C GLU A 333 2.03 -21.65 14.36
N TYR A 334 0.80 -21.24 14.03
CA TYR A 334 -0.37 -22.11 14.17
C TYR A 334 -0.23 -23.37 13.32
N PHE A 335 0.27 -23.23 12.08
CA PHE A 335 0.54 -24.35 11.20
C PHE A 335 1.70 -25.23 11.70
N GLN A 336 2.78 -24.64 12.24
CA GLN A 336 3.92 -25.40 12.77
C GLN A 336 3.51 -26.30 13.93
N GLU A 337 2.61 -25.84 14.79
CA GLU A 337 2.13 -26.61 15.93
C GLU A 337 1.08 -27.66 15.55
N ASN A 338 0.14 -27.32 14.67
CA ASN A 338 -1.04 -28.16 14.38
C ASN A 338 -0.92 -28.99 13.09
N GLY A 339 0.06 -28.70 12.23
CA GLY A 339 0.35 -29.46 11.03
C GLY A 339 -0.66 -29.28 9.89
N LYS A 340 -0.63 -30.22 8.94
CA LYS A 340 -1.46 -30.18 7.72
C LYS A 340 -2.96 -30.31 8.04
N GLY A 341 -3.78 -29.51 7.38
CA GLY A 341 -5.22 -29.36 7.53
C GLY A 341 -5.63 -28.30 8.56
N SER A 342 -4.69 -27.79 9.36
CA SER A 342 -4.97 -26.86 10.44
C SER A 342 -5.47 -25.51 9.95
N LEU A 343 -4.84 -24.92 8.93
CA LEU A 343 -5.26 -23.64 8.36
C LEU A 343 -6.56 -23.76 7.59
N THR A 344 -6.80 -24.89 6.93
CA THR A 344 -8.12 -25.22 6.34
C THR A 344 -9.21 -25.23 7.40
N LYS A 345 -8.96 -25.86 8.55
CA LYS A 345 -9.88 -25.86 9.69
C LYS A 345 -10.05 -24.46 10.27
N LEU A 346 -8.98 -23.68 10.39
CA LEU A 346 -9.02 -22.30 10.87
C LEU A 346 -9.88 -21.42 9.95
N LEU A 347 -9.75 -21.54 8.62
CA LEU A 347 -10.60 -20.81 7.67
C LEU A 347 -12.10 -21.15 7.79
N SER A 348 -12.46 -22.32 8.34
CA SER A 348 -13.87 -22.68 8.56
C SER A 348 -14.52 -21.88 9.71
N THR A 349 -13.72 -21.22 10.55
CA THR A 349 -14.21 -20.38 11.66
C THR A 349 -14.45 -18.94 11.25
N LYS A 350 -14.45 -18.65 9.94
CA LYS A 350 -14.65 -17.29 9.43
C LYS A 350 -15.99 -16.70 9.84
N ILE A 351 -15.98 -15.44 10.26
CA ILE A 351 -17.17 -14.70 10.66
C ILE A 351 -17.32 -13.41 9.83
N GLY A 352 -18.54 -12.88 9.80
CA GLY A 352 -18.82 -11.61 9.12
C GLY A 352 -18.11 -10.44 9.79
N VAL A 353 -17.71 -9.43 9.00
CA VAL A 353 -17.01 -8.24 9.50
C VAL A 353 -17.70 -7.55 10.68
N PHE A 354 -19.03 -7.39 10.64
CA PHE A 354 -19.76 -6.68 11.70
C PHE A 354 -19.95 -7.54 12.96
N ASP A 355 -20.02 -8.87 12.81
CA ASP A 355 -20.02 -9.78 13.95
C ASP A 355 -18.65 -9.76 14.65
N PHE A 356 -17.55 -9.79 13.88
CA PHE A 356 -16.20 -9.67 14.44
C PHE A 356 -16.02 -8.38 15.25
N VAL A 357 -16.41 -7.24 14.66
CA VAL A 357 -16.31 -5.92 15.32
C VAL A 357 -17.15 -5.89 16.60
N TYR A 358 -18.36 -6.44 16.57
CA TYR A 358 -19.23 -6.55 17.75
C TYR A 358 -18.58 -7.39 18.85
N GLU A 359 -18.16 -8.62 18.56
CA GLU A 359 -17.55 -9.52 19.56
C GLU A 359 -16.26 -8.92 20.13
N HIS A 360 -15.45 -8.25 19.30
CA HIS A 360 -14.22 -7.60 19.76
C HIS A 360 -14.49 -6.52 20.82
N PHE A 361 -15.41 -5.59 20.55
CA PHE A 361 -15.71 -4.51 21.49
C PHE A 361 -16.51 -4.99 22.69
N LYS A 362 -17.40 -5.98 22.51
CA LYS A 362 -18.18 -6.56 23.61
C LYS A 362 -17.28 -7.19 24.66
N ASN A 363 -16.23 -7.90 24.24
CA ASN A 363 -15.30 -8.56 25.17
C ASN A 363 -14.43 -7.58 25.97
N LYS A 364 -14.45 -6.28 25.64
CA LYS A 364 -13.67 -5.24 26.32
C LYS A 364 -14.48 -4.36 27.27
N ILE A 365 -15.80 -4.57 27.39
CA ILE A 365 -16.67 -3.70 28.19
C ILE A 365 -17.16 -4.40 29.46
N LYS A 366 -17.28 -3.61 30.54
CA LYS A 366 -18.00 -3.98 31.76
C LYS A 366 -19.44 -3.50 31.63
N LEU A 367 -20.37 -4.45 31.61
CA LEU A 367 -21.79 -4.21 31.34
C LEU A 367 -22.50 -3.26 32.33
N ASN A 368 -21.89 -2.99 33.49
CA ASN A 368 -22.48 -2.15 34.54
C ASN A 368 -22.02 -0.68 34.49
N SER A 369 -21.21 -0.28 33.51
CA SER A 369 -20.68 1.08 33.40
C SER A 369 -21.33 1.83 32.24
N ALA A 370 -22.12 2.87 32.55
CA ALA A 370 -22.76 3.71 31.53
C ALA A 370 -21.73 4.40 30.61
N SER A 371 -20.57 4.78 31.14
CA SER A 371 -19.47 5.35 30.35
C SER A 371 -18.92 4.35 29.34
N GLU A 372 -18.69 3.11 29.75
CA GLU A 372 -18.16 2.07 28.85
C GLU A 372 -19.20 1.63 27.81
N LEU A 373 -20.49 1.58 28.16
CA LEU A 373 -21.57 1.32 27.21
C LEU A 373 -21.68 2.45 26.17
N SER A 374 -21.51 3.71 26.59
CA SER A 374 -21.48 4.86 25.66
C SER A 374 -20.28 4.78 24.71
N GLU A 375 -19.09 4.45 25.23
CA GLU A 375 -17.88 4.27 24.42
C GLU A 375 -18.02 3.11 23.43
N PHE A 376 -18.64 2.00 23.85
CA PHE A 376 -18.98 0.87 22.99
C PHE A 376 -19.86 1.29 21.81
N VAL A 377 -20.93 2.04 22.07
CA VAL A 377 -21.83 2.54 21.01
C VAL A 377 -21.05 3.41 20.02
N ASN A 378 -20.25 4.36 20.52
CA ASN A 378 -19.41 5.22 19.68
C ASN A 378 -18.45 4.41 18.80
N LYS A 379 -17.78 3.40 19.38
CA LYS A 379 -16.89 2.49 18.64
C LYS A 379 -17.65 1.70 17.57
N MET A 380 -18.82 1.15 17.89
CA MET A 380 -19.65 0.41 16.93
C MET A 380 -20.15 1.30 15.77
N GLU A 381 -20.52 2.55 16.04
CA GLU A 381 -21.01 3.49 15.02
C GLU A 381 -19.98 3.78 13.92
N VAL A 382 -18.68 3.83 14.28
CA VAL A 382 -17.58 4.02 13.31
C VAL A 382 -17.66 2.99 12.18
N PHE A 383 -18.03 1.75 12.49
CA PHE A 383 -18.12 0.66 11.51
C PHE A 383 -19.53 0.56 10.92
N LEU A 384 -20.58 0.62 11.75
CA LEU A 384 -21.96 0.42 11.32
C LEU A 384 -22.48 1.50 10.37
N LYS A 385 -21.87 2.70 10.35
CA LYS A 385 -22.24 3.76 9.40
C LYS A 385 -21.98 3.39 7.93
N PHE A 386 -21.11 2.41 7.67
CA PHE A 386 -20.80 1.89 6.33
C PHE A 386 -21.51 0.57 6.02
N ALA A 387 -22.20 -0.02 7.00
CA ALA A 387 -22.92 -1.27 6.82
C ALA A 387 -24.11 -1.10 5.86
N PRO A 388 -24.46 -2.14 5.08
CA PRO A 388 -25.75 -2.19 4.40
C PRO A 388 -26.89 -2.03 5.41
N HIS A 389 -27.94 -1.27 5.08
CA HIS A 389 -29.03 -0.93 6.00
C HIS A 389 -29.66 -2.15 6.72
N LYS A 390 -29.82 -3.27 6.02
CA LYS A 390 -30.33 -4.51 6.62
C LYS A 390 -29.39 -5.06 7.70
N ILE A 391 -28.08 -5.06 7.44
CA ILE A 391 -27.06 -5.53 8.38
C ILE A 391 -26.98 -4.61 9.59
N GLN A 392 -27.01 -3.31 9.34
CA GLN A 392 -27.06 -2.29 10.38
C GLN A 392 -28.20 -2.54 11.37
N LYS A 393 -29.43 -2.74 10.86
CA LYS A 393 -30.61 -3.04 11.69
C LYS A 393 -30.43 -4.34 12.49
N ILE A 394 -29.94 -5.41 11.86
CA ILE A 394 -29.74 -6.71 12.52
C ILE A 394 -28.73 -6.58 13.68
N ILE A 395 -27.59 -5.92 13.46
CA ILE A 395 -26.56 -5.77 14.49
C ILE A 395 -27.03 -4.85 15.62
N VAL A 396 -27.72 -3.75 15.31
CA VAL A 396 -28.30 -2.87 16.35
C VAL A 396 -29.34 -3.61 17.20
N GLN A 397 -30.20 -4.42 16.58
CA GLN A 397 -31.16 -5.26 17.29
C GLN A 397 -30.47 -6.29 18.19
N LYS A 398 -29.41 -6.95 17.68
CA LYS A 398 -28.59 -7.87 18.47
C LYS A 398 -27.98 -7.17 19.70
N ILE A 399 -27.37 -6.00 19.49
CA ILE A 399 -26.79 -5.20 20.58
C ILE A 399 -27.86 -4.81 21.61
N SER A 400 -29.01 -4.36 21.13
CA SER A 400 -30.09 -3.90 22.01
C SER A 400 -30.61 -5.02 22.90
N TYR A 401 -30.82 -6.20 22.31
CA TYR A 401 -31.26 -7.39 23.03
C TYR A 401 -30.22 -7.90 24.04
N GLU A 402 -28.95 -7.99 23.65
CA GLU A 402 -27.92 -8.59 24.50
C GLU A 402 -27.38 -7.66 25.58
N LEU A 403 -27.33 -6.35 25.31
CA LEU A 403 -26.70 -5.35 26.21
C LEU A 403 -27.70 -4.38 26.85
N ASN A 404 -29.00 -4.52 26.58
CA ASN A 404 -30.06 -3.60 27.04
C ASN A 404 -29.82 -2.13 26.66
N ILE A 405 -29.16 -1.89 25.52
CA ILE A 405 -28.94 -0.54 24.97
C ILE A 405 -30.13 -0.21 24.05
N PRO A 406 -30.87 0.90 24.26
CA PRO A 406 -31.95 1.28 23.35
C PRO A 406 -31.46 1.44 21.90
N GLU A 407 -32.22 0.94 20.92
CA GLU A 407 -31.87 1.14 19.49
C GLU A 407 -31.69 2.62 19.13
N SER A 408 -32.43 3.51 19.80
CA SER A 408 -32.34 4.97 19.64
C SER A 408 -31.01 5.58 20.08
N SER A 409 -30.18 4.84 20.82
CA SER A 409 -28.84 5.28 21.22
C SER A 409 -27.86 5.36 20.04
N PHE A 410 -28.19 4.74 18.90
CA PHE A 410 -27.35 4.72 17.70
C PHE A 410 -27.72 5.86 16.74
N ASN A 411 -26.77 6.76 16.48
CA ASN A 411 -26.87 7.84 15.50
C ASN A 411 -26.30 7.43 14.14
N LEU A 412 -26.99 6.48 13.51
CA LEU A 412 -26.58 5.88 12.26
C LEU A 412 -27.18 6.62 11.05
N LYS A 413 -26.93 7.92 10.96
CA LYS A 413 -27.20 8.65 9.71
C LYS A 413 -26.33 8.03 8.62
N GLN A 414 -26.95 7.46 7.60
CA GLN A 414 -26.22 7.04 6.41
C GLN A 414 -25.38 8.24 5.97
N SER A 415 -24.06 8.03 5.93
CA SER A 415 -23.19 8.98 5.28
C SER A 415 -23.65 9.07 3.83
N ARG A 416 -24.40 10.14 3.51
CA ARG A 416 -24.50 10.61 2.13
C ARG A 416 -23.09 11.06 1.80
N PHE A 417 -22.22 10.13 1.41
CA PHE A 417 -21.03 10.50 0.69
C PHE A 417 -21.54 11.19 -0.57
N GLN A 418 -21.49 12.53 -0.53
CA GLN A 418 -21.37 13.31 -1.74
C GLN A 418 -20.13 12.75 -2.42
N TYR A 419 -20.33 11.92 -3.43
CA TYR A 419 -19.42 11.97 -4.56
C TYR A 419 -19.29 13.46 -4.87
N LYS A 420 -18.13 14.06 -4.56
CA LYS A 420 -17.75 15.29 -5.25
C LYS A 420 -17.87 14.93 -6.72
N ASN A 421 -18.86 15.54 -7.36
CA ASN A 421 -19.21 15.32 -8.76
C ASN A 421 -17.94 15.38 -9.63
N ILE A 422 -17.41 14.22 -9.99
CA ILE A 422 -16.90 14.00 -11.33
C ILE A 422 -18.12 13.41 -12.04
N ASN A 423 -18.70 14.18 -12.98
CA ASN A 423 -19.94 13.92 -13.73
C ASN A 423 -21.24 14.47 -13.13
N LYS A 424 -21.37 15.80 -13.12
CA LYS A 424 -22.67 16.41 -13.46
C LYS A 424 -22.83 16.36 -14.97
N LYS A 425 -23.64 15.40 -15.46
CA LYS A 425 -24.59 15.53 -16.58
C LYS A 425 -24.96 14.12 -17.06
N THR A 426 -25.96 13.53 -16.41
CA THR A 426 -26.95 12.66 -17.07
C THR A 426 -28.09 12.44 -16.09
N GLN A 427 -29.02 13.39 -16.05
CA GLN A 427 -30.41 13.06 -15.80
C GLN A 427 -31.21 13.53 -17.00
N ASN A 428 -32.12 12.65 -17.43
CA ASN A 428 -33.17 12.77 -18.43
C ASN A 428 -32.73 12.58 -19.90
N TYR A 429 -32.77 11.32 -20.34
CA TYR A 429 -33.17 11.00 -21.71
C TYR A 429 -34.55 10.31 -21.65
N GLN A 430 -35.59 11.10 -21.89
CA GLN A 430 -36.81 10.65 -22.54
C GLN A 430 -36.73 11.04 -24.03
N HIS A 431 -37.44 10.29 -24.84
CA HIS A 431 -37.38 10.11 -26.30
C HIS A 431 -37.36 11.35 -27.24
N GLN A 432 -36.59 11.18 -28.34
CA GLN A 432 -36.83 11.57 -29.76
C GLN A 432 -36.69 13.07 -30.21
N PRO A 433 -36.60 13.40 -31.53
CA PRO A 433 -35.35 13.46 -32.33
C PRO A 433 -35.14 14.83 -33.07
N SER A 434 -34.02 14.92 -33.81
CA SER A 434 -33.80 15.76 -35.03
C SER A 434 -33.13 17.17 -34.94
N ASN A 435 -32.06 17.31 -35.76
CA ASN A 435 -31.87 18.30 -36.83
C ASN A 435 -31.05 19.63 -36.68
N TYR A 436 -30.04 19.74 -37.58
CA TYR A 436 -29.38 20.87 -38.28
C TYR A 436 -28.31 21.81 -37.63
N TYR A 437 -27.07 21.66 -38.16
CA TYR A 437 -26.15 22.63 -38.81
C TYR A 437 -26.09 24.12 -38.40
N ASN A 438 -24.89 24.64 -38.04
CA ASN A 438 -23.97 25.44 -38.91
C ASN A 438 -22.92 26.26 -38.13
N ILE A 439 -21.75 26.42 -38.76
CA ILE A 439 -20.56 27.22 -38.38
C ILE A 439 -20.50 28.47 -39.34
N PRO A 440 -19.38 29.21 -39.44
CA PRO A 440 -18.83 30.45 -38.81
C PRO A 440 -19.10 31.72 -39.71
N PRO A 441 -18.24 32.77 -39.94
CA PRO A 441 -16.94 33.24 -39.39
C PRO A 441 -16.70 34.79 -39.23
N SER A 442 -15.45 35.10 -38.80
CA SER A 442 -14.51 36.22 -39.13
C SER A 442 -14.86 37.70 -38.79
N ASP A 443 -13.97 38.69 -38.61
CA ASP A 443 -12.56 39.01 -38.98
C ASP A 443 -11.89 39.98 -37.95
N ASP A 444 -10.57 39.89 -37.71
CA ASP A 444 -9.45 40.87 -37.98
C ASP A 444 -9.02 41.67 -36.73
N LEU A 445 -7.82 41.51 -36.13
CA LEU A 445 -6.41 41.78 -36.48
C LEU A 445 -5.86 43.18 -36.06
N ASN A 446 -4.76 43.11 -35.28
CA ASN A 446 -3.68 44.09 -34.98
C ASN A 446 -3.76 44.95 -33.70
N GLU A 447 -2.95 44.62 -32.68
CA GLU A 447 -1.70 45.34 -32.30
C GLU A 447 -1.13 44.88 -30.93
N ILE A 448 0.05 44.27 -31.03
CA ILE A 448 1.27 44.21 -30.22
C ILE A 448 1.35 44.92 -28.83
N ASN A 449 2.01 44.18 -27.90
CA ASN A 449 2.65 44.54 -26.62
C ASN A 449 1.76 44.79 -25.38
N ASP A 450 1.53 43.71 -24.63
CA ASP A 450 1.98 43.57 -23.23
C ASP A 450 1.38 42.28 -22.66
N ILE A 451 2.20 41.42 -22.07
CA ILE A 451 1.75 40.19 -21.41
C ILE A 451 0.92 40.58 -20.18
N PRO A 452 -0.41 40.34 -20.13
CA PRO A 452 -1.18 40.54 -18.92
C PRO A 452 -1.15 39.25 -18.08
N PRO A 453 -1.30 39.37 -16.76
CA PRO A 453 -1.02 38.29 -15.83
C PRO A 453 -2.03 37.15 -16.01
N SER A 454 -1.55 35.92 -16.16
CA SER A 454 -2.43 34.76 -16.15
C SER A 454 -3.12 34.68 -14.79
N ASN A 455 -4.43 34.95 -14.81
CA ASN A 455 -5.39 34.72 -13.74
C ASN A 455 -5.44 33.23 -13.36
N HIS A 456 -4.47 32.79 -12.58
CA HIS A 456 -4.75 31.83 -11.53
C HIS A 456 -4.92 32.65 -10.26
N LYS A 457 -6.14 32.68 -9.72
CA LYS A 457 -6.34 32.92 -8.29
C LYS A 457 -5.60 31.82 -7.54
N LYS A 458 -4.28 31.97 -7.37
CA LYS A 458 -3.52 31.27 -6.34
C LYS A 458 -4.20 31.68 -5.06
N ASN A 459 -4.78 30.71 -4.37
CA ASN A 459 -5.25 30.92 -3.01
C ASN A 459 -4.02 31.40 -2.22
N PRO A 460 -3.94 32.68 -1.80
CA PRO A 460 -2.70 33.25 -1.29
C PRO A 460 -2.18 32.47 -0.07
N ASN A 461 -3.10 31.87 0.69
CA ASN A 461 -2.82 31.01 1.84
C ASN A 461 -2.00 29.76 1.47
N LYS A 462 -2.31 29.07 0.36
CA LYS A 462 -1.54 27.86 -0.05
C LYS A 462 -0.11 28.16 -0.51
N SER A 463 0.13 29.36 -1.04
CA SER A 463 1.49 29.81 -1.38
C SER A 463 2.28 30.27 -0.16
N LEU A 464 1.61 30.83 0.86
CA LEU A 464 2.23 31.27 2.11
C LEU A 464 2.55 30.08 3.05
N GLU A 465 1.63 29.11 3.19
CA GLU A 465 1.82 27.86 3.93
C GLU A 465 3.07 27.09 3.45
N ARG A 466 3.24 27.02 2.11
CA ARG A 466 4.40 26.39 1.49
C ARG A 466 5.69 27.18 1.70
N LEU A 467 5.61 28.50 1.88
CA LEU A 467 6.77 29.36 2.15
C LEU A 467 7.24 29.21 3.60
N ASN A 468 6.32 29.22 4.58
CA ASN A 468 6.65 29.07 6.00
C ASN A 468 7.26 27.71 6.32
N PHE A 469 6.74 26.64 5.72
CA PHE A 469 7.33 25.31 5.85
C PHE A 469 8.78 25.25 5.33
N LEU A 470 9.06 25.88 4.19
CA LEU A 470 10.41 25.95 3.64
C LEU A 470 11.35 26.81 4.49
N VAL A 471 10.85 27.88 5.12
CA VAL A 471 11.64 28.70 6.05
C VAL A 471 11.93 27.94 7.34
N ILE A 472 11.00 27.14 7.87
CA ILE A 472 11.24 26.27 9.05
C ILE A 472 12.35 25.26 8.75
N LEU A 473 12.33 24.64 7.56
CA LEU A 473 13.40 23.72 7.15
C LEU A 473 14.77 24.41 7.08
N GLU A 474 14.85 25.67 6.63
CA GLU A 474 16.10 26.43 6.64
C GLU A 474 16.62 26.67 8.07
N LEU A 475 15.74 27.05 9.00
CA LEU A 475 16.11 27.28 10.40
C LEU A 475 16.60 25.98 11.06
N GLN A 476 15.98 24.83 10.74
CA GLN A 476 16.43 23.52 11.22
C GLN A 476 17.79 23.11 10.65
N ILE A 477 18.07 23.44 9.38
CA ILE A 477 19.40 23.23 8.78
C ILE A 477 20.45 24.09 9.50
N LEU A 478 20.14 25.33 9.85
CA LEU A 478 21.05 26.19 10.60
C LEU A 478 21.34 25.64 12.00
N LEU A 479 20.32 25.19 12.73
CA LEU A 479 20.48 24.51 14.03
C LEU A 479 21.38 23.28 13.92
N PHE A 480 21.10 22.41 12.95
CA PHE A 480 21.90 21.22 12.68
C PHE A 480 23.37 21.55 12.42
N LEU A 481 23.66 22.64 11.70
CA LEU A 481 25.04 23.03 11.38
C LEU A 481 25.80 23.62 12.55
N ILE A 482 25.11 24.21 13.53
CA ILE A 482 25.73 24.67 14.78
C ILE A 482 26.16 23.45 15.61
N GLU A 483 25.33 22.41 15.66
CA GLU A 483 25.61 21.15 16.37
C GLU A 483 26.61 20.24 15.65
N LYS A 484 26.58 20.25 14.30
CA LYS A 484 27.37 19.37 13.42
C LYS A 484 28.16 20.17 12.38
N PRO A 485 29.17 20.95 12.80
CA PRO A 485 29.92 21.83 11.91
C PRO A 485 30.72 21.11 10.81
N GLU A 486 30.94 19.79 10.93
CA GLU A 486 31.57 18.97 9.91
C GLU A 486 30.80 18.94 8.57
N PHE A 487 29.50 19.22 8.57
CA PHE A 487 28.66 19.24 7.36
C PHE A 487 28.65 20.60 6.64
N ILE A 488 29.32 21.62 7.17
CA ILE A 488 29.34 22.97 6.57
C ILE A 488 29.92 22.96 5.14
N LEU A 489 30.98 22.17 4.91
CA LEU A 489 31.63 22.09 3.59
C LEU A 489 30.69 21.48 2.53
N GLU A 490 29.94 20.44 2.90
CA GLU A 490 29.01 19.75 2.01
C GLU A 490 27.87 20.68 1.55
N ILE A 491 27.36 21.54 2.44
CA ILE A 491 26.30 22.50 2.09
C ILE A 491 26.82 23.63 1.21
N LYS A 492 28.07 24.09 1.43
CA LYS A 492 28.72 25.08 0.56
C LYS A 492 28.88 24.60 -0.88
N GLU A 493 29.35 23.37 -1.06
CA GLU A 493 29.58 22.79 -2.40
C GLU A 493 28.28 22.69 -3.21
N ARG A 494 27.15 22.49 -2.54
CA ARG A 494 25.83 22.42 -3.15
C ARG A 494 25.24 23.77 -3.55
N LYS A 495 25.92 24.90 -3.27
CA LYS A 495 25.46 26.27 -3.56
C LYS A 495 24.02 26.52 -3.08
N TYR A 496 23.71 26.08 -1.86
CA TYR A 496 22.38 26.23 -1.28
C TYR A 496 21.96 27.72 -1.24
N ASN A 497 20.76 28.02 -1.73
CA ASN A 497 20.24 29.39 -1.78
C ASN A 497 19.17 29.58 -0.71
N PHE A 498 19.49 30.34 0.33
CA PHE A 498 18.55 30.65 1.41
C PHE A 498 17.45 31.59 0.92
N LEU A 499 16.21 31.27 1.27
CA LEU A 499 14.99 32.01 0.99
C LEU A 499 14.95 33.33 1.75
N LYS A 500 15.58 33.39 2.93
CA LYS A 500 15.69 34.61 3.75
C LYS A 500 17.15 35.07 3.84
N LEU A 501 17.36 36.36 3.61
CA LEU A 501 18.69 36.98 3.72
C LEU A 501 19.27 36.83 5.13
N GLU A 502 18.43 36.92 6.16
CA GLU A 502 18.80 36.71 7.56
C GLU A 502 19.38 35.30 7.80
N ASN A 503 18.74 34.26 7.27
CA ASN A 503 19.22 32.88 7.39
C ASN A 503 20.58 32.69 6.69
N LYS A 504 20.77 33.37 5.56
CA LYS A 504 22.07 33.40 4.86
C LYS A 504 23.16 34.05 5.72
N ILE A 505 22.85 35.15 6.40
CA ILE A 505 23.80 35.85 7.28
C ILE A 505 24.20 34.94 8.45
N ILE A 506 23.23 34.26 9.08
CA ILE A 506 23.49 33.29 10.16
C ILE A 506 24.36 32.14 9.66
N PHE A 507 24.07 31.59 8.47
CA PHE A 507 24.92 30.58 7.84
C PHE A 507 26.35 31.07 7.63
N GLU A 508 26.53 32.29 7.13
CA GLU A 508 27.87 32.89 6.93
C GLU A 508 28.61 33.09 8.26
N GLN A 509 27.92 33.40 9.35
CA GLN A 509 28.51 33.48 10.70
C GLN A 509 28.95 32.10 11.21
N ILE A 510 28.10 31.07 11.05
CA ILE A 510 28.43 29.68 11.41
C ILE A 510 29.66 29.19 10.62
N VAL A 511 29.68 29.51 9.32
CA VAL A 511 30.75 29.16 8.39
C VAL A 511 32.10 29.75 8.76
N LYS A 512 32.14 31.00 9.25
CA LYS A 512 33.38 31.69 9.60
C LYS A 512 34.07 31.07 10.83
N LYS A 513 33.42 30.13 11.54
CA LYS A 513 33.92 29.43 12.74
C LYS A 513 34.29 30.36 13.92
N GLU A 514 33.80 31.59 13.90
CA GLU A 514 34.09 32.63 14.92
C GLU A 514 33.08 32.65 16.07
N LEU A 515 32.17 31.68 16.15
CA LEU A 515 31.17 31.63 17.21
C LEU A 515 31.72 30.93 18.45
N ASP A 516 31.87 31.68 19.53
CA ASP A 516 32.13 31.09 20.85
C ASP A 516 30.89 30.31 21.38
N HIS A 517 31.06 29.62 22.50
CA HIS A 517 30.00 28.79 23.07
C HIS A 517 28.76 29.62 23.45
N SER A 518 28.93 30.84 23.93
CA SER A 518 27.84 31.74 24.32
C SER A 518 27.06 32.19 23.09
N GLN A 519 27.78 32.60 22.03
CA GLN A 519 27.19 33.03 20.77
C GLN A 519 26.45 31.89 20.06
N LYS A 520 26.96 30.66 20.13
CA LYS A 520 26.25 29.48 19.61
C LYS A 520 24.93 29.25 20.34
N GLN A 521 24.94 29.32 21.66
CA GLN A 521 23.72 29.14 22.46
C GLN A 521 22.69 30.24 22.19
N GLU A 522 23.13 31.49 22.04
CA GLU A 522 22.27 32.63 21.72
C GLU A 522 21.64 32.49 20.32
N ILE A 523 22.43 32.09 19.32
CA ILE A 523 21.91 31.86 17.96
C ILE A 523 20.96 30.66 17.94
N MET A 524 21.28 29.56 18.63
CA MET A 524 20.39 28.40 18.71
C MET A 524 19.05 28.76 19.35
N GLU A 525 19.06 29.48 20.46
CA GLU A 525 17.84 29.95 21.12
C GLU A 525 17.03 30.88 20.22
N SER A 526 17.69 31.79 19.50
CA SER A 526 17.03 32.66 18.54
C SER A 526 16.36 31.89 17.40
N LEU A 527 17.03 30.86 16.85
CA LEU A 527 16.51 30.02 15.78
C LEU A 527 15.33 29.16 16.26
N GLU A 528 15.44 28.55 17.44
CA GLU A 528 14.37 27.74 18.05
C GLU A 528 13.12 28.57 18.30
N ASN A 529 13.27 29.77 18.87
CA ASN A 529 12.15 30.69 19.09
C ASN A 529 11.46 31.08 17.78
N LYS A 530 12.23 31.36 16.73
CA LYS A 530 11.69 31.72 15.41
C LYS A 530 10.94 30.55 14.75
N ILE A 531 11.39 29.31 14.96
CA ILE A 531 10.67 28.12 14.52
C ILE A 531 9.32 28.03 15.24
N LEU A 532 9.30 28.21 16.56
CA LEU A 532 8.08 28.15 17.36
C LEU A 532 7.07 29.24 16.94
N GLU A 533 7.53 30.47 16.71
CA GLU A 533 6.69 31.57 16.21
C GLU A 533 6.04 31.25 14.86
N LEU A 534 6.79 30.67 13.92
CA LEU A 534 6.26 30.30 12.61
C LEU A 534 5.25 29.15 12.71
N ILE A 535 5.48 28.18 13.59
CA ILE A 535 4.53 27.09 13.87
C ILE A 535 3.25 27.65 14.50
N GLU A 536 3.37 28.57 15.46
CA GLU A 536 2.22 29.24 16.07
C GLU A 536 1.42 30.02 15.04
N GLU A 537 2.07 30.79 14.18
CA GLU A 537 1.41 31.54 13.11
C GLU A 537 0.63 30.61 12.16
N GLU A 538 1.22 29.49 11.74
CA GLU A 538 0.56 28.50 10.90
C GLU A 538 -0.62 27.85 11.62
N TYR A 539 -0.46 27.52 12.89
CA TYR A 539 -1.53 26.93 13.69
C TYR A 539 -2.70 27.90 13.83
N ARG A 540 -2.44 29.18 14.16
CA ARG A 540 -3.44 30.25 14.27
C ARG A 540 -4.16 30.51 12.94
N LYS A 541 -3.46 30.44 11.80
CA LYS A 541 -4.06 30.66 10.47
C LYS A 541 -4.97 29.49 10.04
N ASN A 542 -4.56 28.26 10.34
CA ASN A 542 -5.29 27.05 9.96
C ASN A 542 -6.48 26.74 10.89
N TYR A 543 -6.40 27.14 12.16
CA TYR A 543 -7.45 26.95 13.15
C TYR A 543 -8.11 28.30 13.51
N LYS A 544 -9.03 28.77 12.66
CA LYS A 544 -9.91 29.90 13.00
C LYS A 544 -10.87 29.51 14.14
N LEU A 545 -10.64 30.09 15.32
CA LEU A 545 -11.64 30.49 16.35
C LEU A 545 -12.96 29.69 16.44
N GLU A 546 -12.91 28.36 16.56
CA GLU A 546 -14.07 27.55 17.00
C GLU A 546 -13.82 26.80 18.32
N ASN A 547 -12.59 26.83 18.85
CA ASN A 547 -12.29 26.34 20.20
C ASN A 547 -11.16 27.16 20.84
N ARG A 548 -11.52 28.11 21.72
CA ARG A 548 -10.52 28.92 22.46
C ARG A 548 -9.63 28.07 23.37
N ASN A 549 -10.12 26.92 23.85
CA ASN A 549 -9.36 26.05 24.74
C ASN A 549 -8.15 25.41 24.04
N SER A 550 -8.32 24.89 22.80
CA SER A 550 -7.21 24.21 22.10
C SER A 550 -6.09 25.13 21.61
N TYR A 551 -6.33 26.43 21.52
CA TYR A 551 -5.29 27.41 21.20
C TYR A 551 -4.55 27.85 22.47
N ASN A 552 -5.26 28.05 23.59
CA ASN A 552 -4.62 28.34 24.87
C ASN A 552 -3.79 27.14 25.37
N ASP A 553 -4.27 25.90 25.22
CA ASP A 553 -3.50 24.69 25.54
C ASP A 553 -2.22 24.57 24.68
N PHE A 554 -2.29 25.01 23.43
CA PHE A 554 -1.13 25.06 22.53
C PHE A 554 -0.14 26.18 22.91
N LEU A 555 -0.63 27.33 23.37
CA LEU A 555 0.22 28.41 23.89
C LEU A 555 0.89 28.01 25.21
N ASP A 556 0.15 27.40 26.13
CA ASP A 556 0.69 26.88 27.40
C ASP A 556 1.76 25.80 27.12
N TRP A 557 1.56 24.98 26.08
CA TRP A 557 2.54 24.00 25.63
C TRP A 557 3.77 24.62 24.97
N ILE A 558 3.61 25.68 24.16
CA ILE A 558 4.76 26.43 23.61
C ILE A 558 5.56 27.09 24.73
N GLU A 559 4.89 27.66 25.72
CA GLU A 559 5.54 28.29 26.87
C GLU A 559 6.30 27.26 27.71
N LEU A 560 5.72 26.07 27.92
CA LEU A 560 6.38 24.92 28.55
C LEU A 560 7.58 24.42 27.73
N ALA A 561 7.46 24.36 26.40
CA ALA A 561 8.54 23.95 25.50
C ALA A 561 9.72 24.95 25.50
N LYS A 562 9.44 26.25 25.66
CA LYS A 562 10.46 27.29 25.87
C LYS A 562 11.16 27.15 27.23
N GLN A 563 10.42 26.79 28.28
CA GLN A 563 10.95 26.64 29.64
C GLN A 563 11.89 25.43 29.81
N HIS A 564 11.68 24.34 29.05
CA HIS A 564 12.37 23.07 29.31
C HIS A 564 13.65 22.80 28.50
N ARG A 565 14.09 23.69 27.59
CA ARG A 565 15.42 23.74 26.92
C ARG A 565 16.18 22.40 26.75
N ALA A 566 15.48 21.33 26.34
CA ALA A 566 15.99 19.96 26.21
C ALA A 566 15.17 19.17 25.18
N GLN A 567 15.07 19.69 23.95
CA GLN A 567 14.04 19.26 22.99
C GLN A 567 14.33 17.94 22.26
N PHE A 568 15.56 17.42 22.26
CA PHE A 568 15.86 16.21 21.48
C PHE A 568 15.42 14.90 22.16
N ASP A 569 15.51 14.81 23.49
CA ASP A 569 15.18 13.59 24.24
C ASP A 569 13.68 13.47 24.55
N ILE A 570 12.98 14.61 24.58
CA ILE A 570 11.55 14.69 24.84
C ILE A 570 10.75 14.32 23.58
N THR A 571 11.15 14.78 22.40
CA THR A 571 10.45 14.47 21.13
C THR A 571 10.41 12.96 20.85
N ASN A 572 11.49 12.23 21.16
CA ASN A 572 11.52 10.77 21.02
C ASN A 572 10.63 10.05 22.05
N LYS A 573 10.54 10.58 23.28
CA LYS A 573 9.66 10.04 24.32
C LYS A 573 8.19 10.35 24.04
N ILE A 574 7.88 11.52 23.50
CA ILE A 574 6.55 11.90 23.03
C ILE A 574 6.11 11.02 21.87
N ASN A 575 6.98 10.78 20.89
CA ASN A 575 6.67 9.85 19.80
C ASN A 575 6.37 8.45 20.35
N ARG A 576 7.13 7.97 21.35
CA ARG A 576 6.85 6.69 22.03
C ARG A 576 5.55 6.65 22.83
N ILE A 577 5.20 7.74 23.53
CA ILE A 577 3.92 7.85 24.26
C ILE A 577 2.74 7.89 23.29
N MET A 578 2.88 8.62 22.18
CA MET A 578 1.88 8.71 21.13
C MET A 578 1.74 7.43 20.31
N GLU A 579 2.80 6.61 20.24
CA GLU A 579 2.81 5.32 19.55
C GLU A 579 2.37 4.16 20.46
N SER A 580 2.56 4.28 21.78
CA SER A 580 2.05 3.31 22.76
C SER A 580 0.53 3.42 22.87
N ASN A 581 -0.16 2.28 22.98
CA ASN A 581 -1.60 2.21 23.26
C ASN A 581 -1.88 1.55 24.62
N ASP A 582 -0.85 1.29 25.43
CA ASP A 582 -0.98 0.77 26.78
C ASP A 582 -1.02 1.93 27.79
N PRO A 583 -2.16 2.16 28.47
CA PRO A 583 -2.28 3.23 29.45
C PRO A 583 -1.28 3.12 30.61
N ASN A 584 -0.83 1.91 30.99
CA ASN A 584 0.14 1.74 32.07
C ASN A 584 1.56 2.09 31.61
N GLU A 585 1.92 1.78 30.36
CA GLU A 585 3.21 2.16 29.76
C GLU A 585 3.22 3.67 29.47
N GLN A 586 2.11 4.22 28.99
CA GLN A 586 1.90 5.66 28.87
C GLN A 586 2.04 6.33 30.23
N ASP A 587 1.38 5.84 31.28
CA ASP A 587 1.50 6.37 32.65
C ASP A 587 2.92 6.20 33.22
N GLU A 588 3.63 5.11 32.92
CA GLU A 588 5.02 4.89 33.35
C GLU A 588 6.00 5.85 32.65
N LEU A 589 5.86 6.04 31.33
CA LEU A 589 6.66 6.97 30.53
C LEU A 589 6.34 8.43 30.88
N ILE A 590 5.07 8.74 31.15
CA ILE A 590 4.61 10.02 31.67
C ILE A 590 5.22 10.25 33.05
N ASN A 591 5.18 9.27 33.97
CA ASN A 591 5.81 9.37 35.29
C ASN A 591 7.34 9.50 35.24
N GLN A 592 8.02 8.92 34.26
CA GLN A 592 9.47 9.10 34.04
C GLN A 592 9.82 10.49 33.51
N ILE A 593 8.90 11.14 32.78
CA ILE A 593 9.01 12.55 32.38
C ILE A 593 8.81 13.46 33.60
N TYR A 594 7.88 13.12 34.51
CA TYR A 594 7.61 13.89 35.73
C TYR A 594 8.60 13.66 36.89
N LYS A 595 9.25 12.49 37.01
CA LYS A 595 10.12 12.13 38.15
C LYS A 595 11.55 12.69 38.11
N LYS A 596 11.91 13.55 37.15
CA LYS A 596 13.28 14.05 37.01
C LYS A 596 13.57 15.37 37.72
N ASP A 597 12.78 15.73 38.73
CA ASP A 597 13.09 16.77 39.71
C ASP A 597 12.91 16.26 41.16
N TYR A 598 13.82 15.37 41.56
CA TYR A 598 14.48 15.36 42.87
C TYR A 598 15.92 14.89 42.73
#